data_AF-A0A8H4AJJ1-F1
#
_entry.id   AF-A0A8H4AJJ1-F1
#
_cell.length_a   1.000
_cell.length_b   1.000
_cell.length_c   1.000
_cell.angle_alpha   90.00
_cell.angle_beta   90.00
_cell.angle_gamma   90.00
#
_symmetry.space_group_name_H-M   'P 1'
#
loop_
_entity.id
_entity.type
_entity.pdbx_description
1 polymer ?
#
loop_
_entity_poly.entity_id
_entity_poly.type
_entity_poly.pdbx_seq_one_letter_code
_entity_poly.pdbx_strand_id
1 'polypeptide(L)'
;MDPMFQYSEKLELFLKDYNIKSYDYSQFSDIRPIERGGFAFVYSTVFQEKTYALKCLNNNLHLDVKAFKLLICEKQNRFKFEWKKLIKCANELTLGLEYLHKKGIIHRDLHSKNILINEDKILIADFGISKHVNDASTTSAILGMPAYIEPQCFFSLGKPSVMRNQTFIA
;
A
#
# COMPACT_ATOMS: atom_id res chain seq x y z
N MET A 1 21.54 11.34 -32.69
CA MET A 1 20.19 11.65 -32.18
C MET A 1 20.34 12.10 -30.74
N ASP A 2 19.74 13.23 -30.38
CA ASP A 2 19.71 13.72 -29.00
C ASP A 2 18.96 12.70 -28.11
N PRO A 3 19.57 12.19 -27.01
CA PRO A 3 18.90 11.32 -26.06
C PRO A 3 17.55 11.87 -25.61
N MET A 4 17.41 13.19 -25.44
CA MET A 4 16.14 13.84 -25.05
C MET A 4 15.01 13.55 -26.03
N PHE A 5 15.30 13.51 -27.33
CA PHE A 5 14.32 13.26 -28.39
C PHE A 5 13.83 11.80 -28.40
N GLN A 6 14.68 10.86 -27.99
CA GLN A 6 14.31 9.45 -27.89
C GLN A 6 13.39 9.20 -26.67
N TYR A 7 13.55 9.98 -25.59
CA TYR A 7 12.71 9.87 -24.40
C TYR A 7 11.33 10.49 -24.60
N SER A 8 11.23 11.61 -25.35
CA SER A 8 9.94 12.22 -25.66
C SER A 8 9.05 11.30 -26.49
N GLU A 9 9.59 10.61 -27.50
CA GLU A 9 8.82 9.69 -28.34
C GLU A 9 8.32 8.47 -27.55
N LYS A 10 9.16 7.90 -26.67
CA LYS A 10 8.75 6.80 -25.78
C LYS A 10 7.69 7.24 -24.77
N LEU A 11 7.78 8.48 -24.28
CA LEU A 11 6.80 9.06 -23.38
C LEU A 11 5.46 9.28 -24.10
N GLU A 12 5.47 9.80 -25.32
CA GLU A 12 4.27 10.03 -26.12
C GLU A 12 3.54 8.72 -26.46
N LEU A 13 4.27 7.70 -26.92
CA LEU A 13 3.72 6.37 -27.16
C LEU A 13 3.11 5.77 -25.89
N PHE A 14 3.81 5.91 -24.76
CA PHE A 14 3.31 5.44 -23.46
C PHE A 14 2.03 6.15 -23.01
N LEU A 15 1.98 7.48 -23.10
CA LEU A 15 0.79 8.25 -22.74
C LEU A 15 -0.40 7.83 -23.59
N LYS A 16 -0.17 7.55 -24.88
CA LYS A 16 -1.17 7.06 -25.81
C LYS A 16 -1.67 5.64 -25.47
N ASP A 17 -0.76 4.69 -25.22
CA ASP A 17 -1.09 3.29 -24.90
C ASP A 17 -1.96 3.16 -23.64
N TYR A 18 -1.75 4.04 -22.67
CA TYR A 18 -2.49 4.05 -21.40
C TYR A 18 -3.65 5.05 -21.38
N ASN A 19 -3.97 5.69 -22.52
CA ASN A 19 -5.01 6.71 -22.64
C ASN A 19 -4.87 7.83 -21.59
N ILE A 20 -3.63 8.18 -21.26
CA ILE A 20 -3.31 9.26 -20.33
C ILE A 20 -3.35 10.57 -21.10
N LYS A 21 -4.24 11.47 -20.69
CA LYS A 21 -4.34 12.80 -21.28
C LYS A 21 -3.16 13.66 -20.82
N SER A 22 -2.44 14.23 -21.78
CA SER A 22 -1.44 15.27 -21.55
C SER A 22 -2.06 16.65 -21.72
N TYR A 23 -1.60 17.59 -20.92
CA TYR A 23 -2.03 18.98 -20.96
C TYR A 23 -0.79 19.85 -20.87
N ASP A 24 -0.76 20.92 -21.65
CA ASP A 24 0.34 21.89 -21.57
C ASP A 24 0.24 22.66 -20.25
N TYR A 25 1.39 22.88 -19.60
CA TYR A 25 1.43 23.56 -18.31
C TYR A 25 0.87 24.99 -18.38
N SER A 26 0.96 25.65 -19.53
CA SER A 26 0.38 26.99 -19.78
C SER A 26 -1.15 27.04 -19.70
N GLN A 27 -1.83 25.89 -19.75
CA GLN A 27 -3.29 25.81 -19.64
C GLN A 27 -3.78 25.95 -18.19
N PHE A 28 -2.87 25.86 -17.22
CA PHE A 28 -3.16 25.95 -15.80
C PHE A 28 -2.96 27.39 -15.32
N SER A 29 -3.87 27.87 -14.48
CA SER A 29 -3.87 29.25 -13.96
C SER A 29 -3.95 29.27 -12.43
N ASP A 30 -3.67 30.42 -11.82
CA ASP A 30 -3.70 30.63 -10.36
C ASP A 30 -2.94 29.55 -9.57
N ILE A 31 -1.71 29.26 -10.01
CA ILE A 31 -0.90 28.20 -9.42
C ILE A 31 -0.34 28.67 -8.08
N ARG A 32 -0.79 28.06 -6.98
CA ARG A 32 -0.40 28.42 -5.62
C ARG A 32 0.14 27.20 -4.87
N PRO A 33 1.28 27.29 -4.17
CA PRO A 33 1.75 26.17 -3.36
C PRO A 33 0.74 25.87 -2.24
N ILE A 34 0.38 24.59 -2.08
CA ILE A 34 -0.44 24.11 -0.95
C ILE A 34 0.48 23.54 0.12
N GLU A 35 1.31 22.57 -0.26
CA GLU A 35 2.09 21.78 0.69
C GLU A 35 3.34 21.16 0.04
N ARG A 36 4.30 20.77 0.87
CA ARG A 36 5.50 20.04 0.46
C ARG A 36 5.56 18.70 1.20
N GLY A 37 5.47 17.60 0.46
CA GLY A 37 5.77 16.27 0.97
C GLY A 37 7.26 15.93 0.84
N GLY A 38 7.68 14.76 1.34
CA GLY A 38 9.08 14.31 1.28
C GLY A 38 9.68 14.18 -0.12
N PHE A 39 8.84 14.11 -1.17
CA PHE A 39 9.27 13.83 -2.55
C PHE A 39 8.65 14.76 -3.62
N ALA A 40 7.76 15.67 -3.24
CA ALA A 40 7.01 16.49 -4.19
C ALA A 40 6.48 17.78 -3.56
N PHE A 41 6.31 18.81 -4.38
CA PHE A 41 5.49 19.97 -4.07
C PHE A 41 4.09 19.76 -4.61
N VAL A 42 3.08 20.17 -3.86
CA VAL A 42 1.69 20.17 -4.30
C VAL A 42 1.23 21.62 -4.45
N TYR A 43 0.69 21.95 -5.61
CA TYR A 43 0.15 23.26 -5.92
C TYR A 43 -1.36 23.16 -6.17
N SER A 44 -2.13 24.16 -5.75
CA SER A 44 -3.50 24.41 -6.19
C SER A 44 -3.43 25.13 -7.53
N THR A 45 -4.36 24.86 -8.43
CA THR A 45 -4.49 25.56 -9.72
C THR A 45 -5.92 25.52 -10.20
N VAL A 46 -6.28 26.44 -11.10
CA VAL A 46 -7.52 26.41 -11.88
C VAL A 46 -7.22 25.92 -13.30
N PHE A 47 -7.96 24.90 -13.72
CA PHE A 47 -7.97 24.35 -15.08
C PHE A 47 -9.42 24.07 -15.48
N GLN A 48 -9.85 24.50 -16.67
CA GLN A 48 -11.24 24.30 -17.15
C GLN A 48 -12.30 24.68 -16.09
N GLU A 49 -12.15 25.88 -15.49
CA GLU A 49 -13.06 26.43 -14.46
C GLU A 49 -13.18 25.60 -13.16
N LYS A 50 -12.30 24.61 -12.95
CA LYS A 50 -12.26 23.79 -11.74
C LYS A 50 -10.91 23.88 -11.06
N THR A 51 -10.90 23.71 -9.75
CA THR A 51 -9.68 23.68 -8.95
C THR A 51 -9.09 22.27 -8.91
N TYR A 52 -7.79 22.16 -9.15
CA TYR A 52 -7.02 20.93 -9.13
C TYR A 52 -5.80 21.05 -8.22
N ALA A 53 -5.31 19.91 -7.75
CA ALA A 53 -4.02 19.79 -7.07
C ALA A 53 -2.96 19.24 -8.05
N LEU A 54 -1.98 20.05 -8.42
CA LEU A 54 -0.81 19.65 -9.19
C LEU A 54 0.27 19.14 -8.25
N LYS A 55 0.53 17.82 -8.27
CA LYS A 55 1.70 17.23 -7.60
C LYS A 55 2.91 17.35 -8.53
N CYS A 56 3.72 18.38 -8.32
CA CYS A 56 4.99 18.58 -9.01
C CYS A 56 6.06 17.75 -8.32
N LEU A 57 6.64 16.81 -9.05
CA LEU A 57 7.74 16.01 -8.56
C LEU A 57 9.01 16.86 -8.62
N ASN A 58 9.80 16.83 -7.56
CA ASN A 58 11.05 17.58 -7.49
C ASN A 58 12.06 16.97 -8.47
N ASN A 59 12.05 17.44 -9.71
CA ASN A 59 12.95 16.95 -10.76
C ASN A 59 14.04 17.99 -11.04
N ASN A 60 15.00 18.12 -10.13
CA ASN A 60 16.37 18.48 -10.52
C ASN A 60 17.15 17.27 -11.05
N LEU A 61 16.49 16.12 -11.23
CA LEU A 61 17.08 14.96 -11.88
C LEU A 61 16.67 14.98 -13.35
N HIS A 62 17.66 14.87 -14.23
CA HIS A 62 17.54 14.05 -15.43
C HIS A 62 16.55 12.92 -15.11
N LEU A 63 15.36 12.95 -15.72
CA LEU A 63 14.39 11.86 -15.66
C LEU A 63 15.00 10.67 -16.38
N ASP A 64 15.96 10.03 -15.72
CA ASP A 64 16.55 8.81 -16.18
C ASP A 64 15.48 7.71 -16.12
N VAL A 65 15.75 6.61 -16.81
CA VAL A 65 14.85 5.46 -16.90
C VAL A 65 14.45 4.95 -15.50
N LYS A 66 15.27 5.19 -14.46
CA LYS A 66 15.02 4.74 -13.10
C LYS A 66 13.98 5.62 -12.39
N ALA A 67 14.11 6.94 -12.48
CA ALA A 67 13.12 7.88 -11.94
C ALA A 67 11.75 7.68 -12.61
N PHE A 68 11.74 7.44 -13.93
CA PHE A 68 10.51 7.15 -14.66
C PHE A 68 9.89 5.81 -14.25
N LYS A 69 10.69 4.75 -14.06
CA LYS A 69 10.20 3.47 -13.51
C LYS A 69 9.63 3.62 -12.11
N LEU A 70 10.25 4.40 -11.24
CA LEU A 70 9.75 4.65 -9.88
C LEU A 70 8.41 5.40 -9.89
N LEU A 71 8.25 6.39 -10.77
CA LEU A 71 6.98 7.08 -11.00
C LEU A 71 5.89 6.11 -11.48
N ILE A 72 6.24 5.26 -12.46
CA ILE A 72 5.34 4.24 -12.99
C ILE A 72 4.92 3.31 -11.86
N CYS A 73 5.86 2.81 -11.04
CA CYS A 73 5.54 1.99 -9.88
C CYS A 73 4.64 2.71 -8.88
N GLU A 74 4.86 3.99 -8.57
CA GLU A 74 4.00 4.75 -7.64
C GLU A 74 2.57 4.91 -8.18
N LYS A 75 2.41 5.13 -9.50
CA LYS A 75 1.09 5.29 -10.15
C LYS A 75 0.39 3.97 -10.43
N GLN A 76 1.13 2.91 -10.80
CA GLN A 76 0.62 1.54 -10.97
C GLN A 76 0.32 0.86 -9.63
N ASN A 77 1.02 1.24 -8.55
CA ASN A 77 0.70 0.83 -7.17
C ASN A 77 -0.59 1.45 -6.63
N ARG A 78 -1.30 2.28 -7.41
CA ARG A 78 -2.76 2.40 -7.28
C ARG A 78 -3.43 1.22 -8.00
N PHE A 79 -3.10 0.02 -7.53
CA PHE A 79 -3.74 -1.27 -7.77
C PHE A 79 -4.59 -1.39 -9.05
N LYS A 80 -3.96 -1.80 -10.15
CA LYS A 80 -4.65 -2.65 -11.14
C LYS A 80 -4.65 -4.11 -10.64
N PHE A 81 -5.02 -4.32 -9.38
CA PHE A 81 -5.45 -5.65 -8.96
C PHE A 81 -6.84 -5.80 -9.53
N GLU A 82 -7.05 -6.79 -10.40
CA GLU A 82 -8.40 -7.17 -10.76
C GLU A 82 -9.14 -7.49 -9.45
N TRP A 83 -10.28 -6.83 -9.19
CA TRP A 83 -11.05 -7.05 -7.96
C TRP A 83 -11.29 -8.53 -7.69
N LYS A 84 -11.49 -9.31 -8.76
CA LYS A 84 -11.59 -10.76 -8.72
C LYS A 84 -10.37 -11.44 -8.09
N LYS A 85 -9.16 -11.00 -8.46
CA LYS A 85 -7.91 -11.51 -7.90
C LYS A 85 -7.74 -11.10 -6.44
N LEU A 86 -8.14 -9.87 -6.07
CA LEU A 86 -8.07 -9.40 -4.70
C LEU A 86 -9.02 -10.19 -3.78
N ILE A 87 -10.25 -10.41 -4.24
CA ILE A 87 -11.25 -11.24 -3.54
C ILE A 87 -10.73 -12.68 -3.39
N LYS A 88 -10.14 -13.25 -4.45
CA LYS A 88 -9.53 -14.58 -4.38
C LYS A 88 -8.42 -14.64 -3.33
N CYS A 89 -7.49 -13.69 -3.33
CA CYS A 89 -6.41 -13.61 -2.35
C CYS A 89 -6.94 -13.44 -0.91
N ALA A 90 -7.96 -12.60 -0.71
CA ALA A 90 -8.60 -12.43 0.60
C ALA A 90 -9.25 -13.73 1.09
N ASN A 91 -9.94 -14.45 0.20
CA ASN A 91 -10.53 -15.75 0.52
C ASN A 91 -9.45 -16.79 0.91
N GLU A 92 -8.37 -16.90 0.14
CA GLU A 92 -7.26 -17.81 0.48
C GLU A 92 -6.58 -17.44 1.80
N LEU A 93 -6.38 -16.14 2.06
CA LEU A 93 -5.82 -15.65 3.31
C LEU A 93 -6.70 -16.02 4.51
N THR A 94 -8.02 -15.82 4.40
CA THR A 94 -8.96 -16.16 5.48
C THR A 94 -9.01 -17.66 5.75
N LEU A 95 -8.95 -18.51 4.72
CA LEU A 95 -8.85 -19.97 4.88
C LEU A 95 -7.54 -20.39 5.57
N GLY A 96 -6.42 -19.74 5.23
CA GLY A 96 -5.14 -19.95 5.90
C GLY A 96 -5.18 -19.57 7.38
N LEU A 97 -5.78 -18.43 7.69
CA LEU A 97 -5.99 -17.99 9.08
C LEU A 97 -6.94 -18.90 9.84
N GLU A 98 -8.04 -19.33 9.24
CA GLU A 98 -8.98 -20.29 9.83
C GLU A 98 -8.26 -21.59 10.20
N TYR A 99 -7.41 -22.10 9.32
CA TYR A 99 -6.59 -23.28 9.60
C TYR A 99 -5.67 -23.07 10.80
N LEU A 100 -4.95 -21.94 10.87
CA LEU A 100 -4.09 -21.62 12.01
C LEU A 100 -4.88 -21.55 13.32
N HIS A 101 -6.02 -20.86 13.31
CA HIS A 101 -6.88 -20.73 14.49
C HIS A 101 -7.46 -22.08 14.94
N LYS A 102 -7.86 -22.96 14.02
CA LYS A 102 -8.28 -24.34 14.33
C LYS A 102 -7.16 -25.17 14.97
N LYS A 103 -5.89 -24.85 14.66
CA LYS A 103 -4.72 -25.45 15.29
C LYS A 103 -4.29 -24.74 16.58
N GLY A 104 -5.06 -23.76 17.05
CA GLY A 104 -4.73 -23.01 18.26
C GLY A 104 -3.51 -22.10 18.09
N ILE A 105 -3.15 -21.71 16.86
CA ILE A 105 -2.00 -20.84 16.56
C ILE A 105 -2.50 -19.42 16.28
N ILE A 106 -1.97 -18.45 17.02
CA ILE A 106 -2.18 -17.02 16.79
C ILE A 106 -0.91 -16.43 16.16
N HIS A 107 -1.02 -15.80 14.99
CA HIS A 107 0.14 -15.28 14.26
C HIS A 107 0.82 -14.09 14.96
N ARG A 108 0.02 -13.15 15.50
CA ARG A 108 0.43 -11.90 16.18
C ARG A 108 1.26 -10.88 15.37
N ASP A 109 1.49 -11.13 14.08
CA ASP A 109 2.23 -10.19 13.20
C ASP A 109 1.73 -10.24 11.75
N LEU A 110 0.41 -10.35 11.59
CA LEU A 110 -0.17 -10.46 10.26
C LEU A 110 -0.23 -9.08 9.60
N HIS A 111 0.55 -8.89 8.54
CA HIS A 111 0.54 -7.68 7.73
C HIS A 111 1.01 -7.97 6.30
N SER A 112 0.84 -7.02 5.38
CA SER A 112 1.15 -7.21 3.96
C SER A 112 2.57 -7.70 3.64
N LYS A 113 3.60 -7.36 4.46
CA LYS A 113 4.97 -7.89 4.26
C LYS A 113 5.16 -9.36 4.67
N ASN A 114 4.22 -9.93 5.43
CA ASN A 114 4.22 -11.33 5.89
C ASN A 114 3.24 -12.19 5.07
N ILE A 115 2.71 -11.64 3.98
CA ILE A 115 1.89 -12.35 3.00
C ILE A 115 2.72 -12.53 1.73
N LEU A 116 3.04 -13.77 1.41
CA LEU A 116 3.75 -14.11 0.17
C LEU A 116 2.75 -14.53 -0.90
N ILE A 117 3.07 -14.20 -2.15
CA ILE A 117 2.26 -14.57 -3.32
C ILE A 117 3.14 -15.39 -4.25
N ASN A 118 2.71 -16.61 -4.54
CA ASN A 118 3.37 -17.48 -5.52
C ASN A 118 2.32 -18.04 -6.48
N GLU A 119 2.44 -17.75 -7.78
CA GLU A 119 1.53 -18.26 -8.82
C GLU A 119 0.03 -18.13 -8.43
N ASP A 120 -0.36 -16.95 -7.96
CA ASP A 120 -1.72 -16.63 -7.47
C ASP A 120 -2.19 -17.42 -6.24
N LYS A 121 -1.27 -18.04 -5.50
CA LYS A 121 -1.51 -18.61 -4.17
C LYS A 121 -0.97 -17.70 -3.08
N ILE A 122 -1.77 -17.51 -2.05
CA ILE A 122 -1.37 -16.80 -0.83
C ILE A 122 -0.72 -17.75 0.18
N LEU A 123 0.39 -17.30 0.76
CA LEU A 123 1.08 -17.98 1.85
C LEU A 123 1.27 -17.00 3.01
N ILE A 124 0.92 -17.45 4.22
CA ILE A 124 1.18 -16.72 5.45
C ILE A 124 2.60 -17.08 5.92
N ALA A 125 3.43 -16.09 6.21
CA ALA A 125 4.84 -16.27 6.55
C ALA A 125 5.22 -15.50 7.83
N ASP A 126 6.40 -15.81 8.36
CA ASP A 126 6.98 -15.22 9.56
C ASP A 126 6.20 -15.49 10.86
N PHE A 127 6.37 -16.70 11.37
CA PHE A 127 5.80 -17.15 12.64
C PHE A 127 6.70 -16.84 13.85
N GLY A 128 7.71 -15.97 13.69
CA GLY A 128 8.74 -15.74 14.72
C GLY A 128 8.19 -15.27 16.06
N ILE A 129 7.05 -14.57 16.04
CA ILE A 129 6.31 -14.17 17.22
C ILE A 129 4.92 -14.79 17.28
N SER A 130 4.65 -15.91 16.60
CA SER A 130 3.40 -16.63 16.78
C SER A 130 3.31 -17.26 18.18
N LYS A 131 2.09 -17.57 18.61
CA LYS A 131 1.84 -18.16 19.93
C LYS A 131 0.76 -19.23 19.84
N HIS A 132 0.96 -20.35 20.54
CA HIS A 132 -0.10 -21.33 20.72
C HIS A 132 -1.02 -20.89 21.87
N VAL A 133 -2.34 -21.05 21.73
CA VAL A 133 -3.34 -20.60 22.71
C VAL A 133 -3.09 -21.21 24.10
N ASN A 134 -2.54 -22.42 24.15
CA ASN A 134 -2.21 -23.12 25.40
C ASN A 134 -0.82 -22.79 25.97
N ASP A 135 -0.03 -21.91 25.33
CA ASP A 135 1.28 -21.54 25.83
C ASP A 135 1.15 -20.65 27.08
N ALA A 136 1.64 -21.18 28.21
CA ALA A 136 1.66 -20.50 29.51
C ALA A 136 2.59 -19.27 29.57
N SER A 137 3.39 -19.02 28.53
CA SER A 137 4.22 -17.83 28.40
C SER A 137 3.36 -16.61 28.03
N THR A 138 2.83 -15.94 29.04
CA THR A 138 2.13 -14.66 28.90
C THR A 138 3.15 -13.53 28.75
N THR A 139 3.83 -13.44 27.60
CA THR A 139 4.42 -12.15 27.24
C THR A 139 3.27 -11.22 26.87
N SER A 140 2.86 -10.38 27.82
CA SER A 140 1.86 -9.30 27.65
C SER A 140 2.42 -8.12 26.84
N ALA A 141 3.56 -8.31 26.18
CA ALA A 141 4.15 -7.32 25.31
C ALA A 141 3.29 -7.17 24.06
N ILE A 142 3.02 -5.93 23.69
CA ILE A 142 2.44 -5.59 22.40
C ILE A 142 3.51 -5.93 21.35
N LEU A 143 3.19 -6.87 20.48
CA LEU A 143 4.09 -7.39 19.46
C LEU A 143 3.44 -7.23 18.08
N GLY A 144 4.29 -7.11 17.06
CA GLY A 144 3.91 -6.96 15.67
C GLY A 144 3.94 -5.51 15.16
N MET A 145 3.50 -5.31 13.92
CA MET A 145 3.49 -3.98 13.29
C MET A 145 2.36 -3.09 13.83
N PRO A 146 2.64 -1.93 14.48
CA PRO A 146 1.63 -1.13 15.18
C PRO A 146 0.38 -0.75 14.38
N ALA A 147 0.51 -0.51 13.08
CA ALA A 147 -0.62 -0.18 12.21
C ALA A 147 -1.59 -1.35 11.94
N TYR A 148 -1.20 -2.58 12.30
CA TYR A 148 -1.95 -3.83 12.10
C TYR A 148 -2.34 -4.50 13.41
N ILE A 149 -1.92 -3.95 14.55
CA ILE A 149 -2.27 -4.46 15.88
C ILE A 149 -3.69 -4.02 16.23
N GLU A 150 -4.47 -4.96 16.75
CA GLU A 150 -5.82 -4.67 17.23
C GLU A 150 -5.78 -3.63 18.37
N PRO A 151 -6.60 -2.56 18.34
CA PRO A 151 -6.55 -1.49 19.33
C PRO A 151 -6.66 -1.98 20.78
N GLN A 152 -7.45 -3.04 21.03
CA GLN A 152 -7.65 -3.60 22.36
C GLN A 152 -6.37 -4.13 23.01
N CYS A 153 -5.38 -4.55 22.22
CA CYS A 153 -4.07 -4.99 22.70
C CYS A 153 -3.30 -3.87 23.43
N PHE A 154 -3.54 -2.61 23.07
CA PHE A 154 -2.95 -1.45 23.73
C PHE A 154 -3.60 -1.13 25.08
N PHE A 155 -4.86 -1.54 25.27
CA PHE A 155 -5.64 -1.27 26.49
C PHE A 155 -5.59 -2.43 27.51
N SER A 156 -5.22 -3.63 27.08
CA SER A 156 -5.10 -4.82 27.94
C SER A 156 -3.93 -4.80 28.93
N LEU A 157 -3.05 -3.80 28.88
CA LEU A 157 -1.93 -3.61 29.82
C LEU A 157 -2.35 -3.33 31.28
N GLY A 158 -3.65 -3.20 31.57
CA GLY A 158 -4.15 -2.82 32.91
C GLY A 158 -5.34 -3.60 33.46
N LYS A 159 -5.79 -4.71 32.85
CA LYS A 159 -6.92 -5.49 33.39
C LYS A 159 -6.64 -7.00 33.40
N PRO A 160 -6.97 -7.72 34.49
CA PRO A 160 -6.84 -9.17 34.54
C PRO A 160 -7.77 -9.81 33.50
N SER A 161 -7.22 -10.80 32.80
CA SER A 161 -7.78 -11.48 31.64
C SER A 161 -9.12 -12.12 31.94
N VAL A 162 -10.22 -11.51 31.49
CA VAL A 162 -11.49 -12.22 31.32
C VAL A 162 -11.55 -12.67 29.87
N MET A 163 -11.37 -13.96 29.64
CA MET A 163 -11.69 -14.60 28.36
C MET A 163 -13.10 -14.22 27.96
N ARG A 164 -13.26 -13.50 26.86
CA ARG A 164 -14.54 -13.41 26.16
C ARG A 164 -14.32 -13.80 24.71
N ASN A 165 -14.93 -14.93 24.37
CA ASN A 165 -15.20 -15.39 23.02
C ASN A 165 -15.50 -14.21 22.11
N GLN A 166 -14.68 -13.98 21.09
CA GLN A 166 -15.07 -13.13 19.97
C GLN A 166 -14.83 -13.90 18.68
N THR A 167 -15.92 -14.53 18.23
CA THR A 167 -16.26 -14.68 16.83
C THR A 167 -16.05 -13.33 16.13
N PHE A 168 -15.28 -13.31 15.05
CA PHE A 168 -15.35 -12.24 14.07
C PHE A 168 -15.77 -12.84 12.73
N ILE A 169 -16.97 -12.43 12.31
CA ILE A 169 -17.43 -12.44 10.93
C ILE A 169 -17.13 -11.04 10.39
N ALA A 170 -16.33 -10.95 9.34
CA ALA A 170 -16.37 -9.93 8.30
C ALA A 170 -15.56 -10.44 7.10
#